data_AF-A0A1F9VRE8-F1
#
_entry.id   AF-A0A1F9VRE8-F1
#
_cell.length_a   1.000
_cell.length_b   1.000
_cell.length_c   1.000
_cell.angle_alpha   90.00
_cell.angle_beta   90.00
_cell.angle_gamma   90.00
#
_symmetry.space_group_name_H-M   'P 1'
#
loop_
_entity.id
_entity.type
_entity.pdbx_description
1 polymer ?
#
loop_
_entity_poly.entity_id
_entity_poly.type
_entity_poly.pdbx_seq_one_letter_code
_entity_poly.pdbx_strand_id
1 'polypeptide(L)'
;MGARSLGMGSAYYAVADDASAAFWNPSGLAMMERKELMLMDAQLFEGTRLNLFTYAHPTATGGTWSLSALQLKADGFEKVNATFDPVSGDATKIETAGEFSDIQQAFALAWGRQLTETLSFGVSLKQLTRQLDDSKDAFRTVDFGMGKEMGEMYKIAFGVQNAFSIRSGDTEDELPLNLRLGNSVRLLKKRLVFGFDLAKPQGYGMEWHFGSEYRVLRWLALRFGVMGSPALQETDFGFGFQSKSFGLDIAQGLHELGSTTRVSLSMRFGDSRQDRSEQEVKKLIEEGFKSFQEGNFLMAVQRFNRALEADPGNREVQSMLARLQMVVGFVPRSTGEEELNTYIRRGAVLYVNGQDLRSSVNSLRYAFNRDPKNEKLLKLLNHVEREAGVSELSRMPEGPEIFTFIDQKIYDARQAIYDSKYDLALRRAADVLDLEPQNLRALEIMGSAFFLMEEKDKARRVWKKVLELDPGNEIVANFLKQLD
;
A
#
# COMPACT_ATOMS: atom_id res chain seq x y z
N MET A 1 2.73 26.81 -0.46
CA MET A 1 2.94 28.08 -1.20
C MET A 1 3.97 27.85 -2.29
N GLY A 2 3.88 28.57 -3.41
CA GLY A 2 4.77 28.39 -4.55
C GLY A 2 4.46 29.36 -5.68
N ALA A 3 5.40 29.58 -6.59
CA ALA A 3 5.17 30.52 -7.70
C ALA A 3 3.98 30.09 -8.57
N ARG A 4 3.75 28.78 -8.74
CA ARG A 4 2.53 28.26 -9.38
C ARG A 4 1.24 28.73 -8.71
N SER A 5 1.11 28.56 -7.40
CA SER A 5 -0.09 28.96 -6.65
C SER A 5 -0.29 30.47 -6.62
N LEU A 6 0.82 31.21 -6.52
CA LEU A 6 0.78 32.67 -6.48
C LEU A 6 0.43 33.24 -7.87
N GLY A 7 0.96 32.66 -8.95
CA GLY A 7 0.55 32.99 -10.33
C GLY A 7 -0.91 32.69 -10.67
N MET A 8 -1.64 32.03 -9.77
CA MET A 8 -3.08 31.78 -9.86
C MET A 8 -3.88 32.65 -8.88
N GLY A 9 -3.33 33.79 -8.42
CA GLY A 9 -4.07 34.68 -7.51
C GLY A 9 -4.33 34.05 -6.15
N SER A 10 -3.49 33.10 -5.74
CA SER A 10 -3.71 32.27 -4.55
C SER A 10 -4.97 31.38 -4.56
N ALA A 11 -5.65 31.25 -5.71
CA ALA A 11 -6.79 30.35 -5.91
C ALA A 11 -6.33 28.90 -6.12
N TYR A 12 -5.80 28.30 -5.05
CA TYR A 12 -5.06 27.04 -5.09
C TYR A 12 -5.55 25.97 -4.11
N TYR A 13 -6.54 26.24 -3.26
CA TYR A 13 -6.93 25.35 -2.18
C TYR A 13 -7.51 24.02 -2.67
N ALA A 14 -8.34 24.04 -3.72
CA ALA A 14 -8.80 22.82 -4.40
C ALA A 14 -7.84 22.34 -5.50
N VAL A 15 -7.07 23.25 -6.09
CA VAL A 15 -6.13 22.93 -7.18
C VAL A 15 -4.90 22.17 -6.68
N ALA A 16 -4.49 22.39 -5.43
CA ALA A 16 -3.28 21.85 -4.83
C ALA A 16 -3.10 20.34 -5.07
N ASP A 17 -2.00 20.00 -5.75
CA ASP A 17 -1.62 18.65 -6.17
C ASP A 17 -0.09 18.44 -6.22
N ASP A 18 0.71 19.35 -5.63
CA ASP A 18 2.17 19.30 -5.61
C ASP A 18 2.75 19.53 -4.20
N ALA A 19 4.07 19.57 -4.06
CA ALA A 19 4.74 19.73 -2.77
C ALA A 19 4.25 20.95 -1.99
N SER A 20 3.86 22.02 -2.69
CA SER A 20 3.35 23.25 -2.07
C SER A 20 2.01 23.07 -1.32
N ALA A 21 1.31 21.97 -1.57
CA ALA A 21 0.03 21.62 -0.94
C ALA A 21 0.13 21.52 0.59
N ALA A 22 1.30 21.13 1.12
CA ALA A 22 1.54 21.04 2.57
C ALA A 22 1.18 22.34 3.31
N PHE A 23 1.41 23.49 2.69
CA PHE A 23 1.09 24.81 3.25
C PHE A 23 -0.31 25.33 2.89
N TRP A 24 -0.83 24.98 1.71
CA TRP A 24 -2.15 25.43 1.25
C TRP A 24 -3.26 24.56 1.82
N ASN A 25 -3.31 23.31 1.38
CA ASN A 25 -4.32 22.33 1.75
C ASN A 25 -3.65 20.95 1.86
N PRO A 26 -3.43 20.42 3.08
CA PRO A 26 -2.72 19.15 3.27
C PRO A 26 -3.45 17.97 2.61
N SER A 27 -4.75 18.04 2.34
CA SER A 27 -5.47 17.01 1.59
C SER A 27 -5.02 16.89 0.12
N GLY A 28 -4.39 17.92 -0.43
CA GLY A 28 -3.77 17.91 -1.76
C GLY A 28 -2.56 16.99 -1.86
N LEU A 29 -1.86 16.75 -0.74
CA LEU A 29 -0.72 15.82 -0.69
C LEU A 29 -1.11 14.39 -1.08
N ALA A 30 -2.39 14.01 -0.89
CA ALA A 30 -2.91 12.71 -1.28
C ALA A 30 -2.82 12.43 -2.79
N MET A 31 -2.72 13.48 -3.61
CA MET A 31 -2.67 13.41 -5.08
C MET A 31 -1.25 13.28 -5.62
N MET A 32 -0.24 13.30 -4.75
CA MET A 32 1.17 13.24 -5.16
C MET A 32 1.60 11.81 -5.50
N GLU A 33 2.15 11.64 -6.70
CA GLU A 33 2.66 10.35 -7.17
C GLU A 33 4.14 10.14 -6.86
N ARG A 34 4.96 11.18 -6.98
CA ARG A 34 6.42 11.07 -6.85
C ARG A 34 6.93 11.89 -5.68
N LYS A 35 8.10 11.50 -5.18
CA LYS A 35 8.82 12.34 -4.21
C LYS A 35 9.16 13.65 -4.88
N GLU A 36 8.93 14.76 -4.19
CA GLU A 36 9.12 16.09 -4.74
C GLU A 36 9.84 16.96 -3.72
N LEU A 37 10.90 17.61 -4.16
CA LEU A 37 11.56 18.70 -3.46
C LEU A 37 11.19 19.99 -4.16
N MET A 38 10.83 21.01 -3.40
CA MET A 38 10.47 22.32 -3.90
C MET A 38 11.21 23.40 -3.15
N LEU A 39 11.75 24.35 -3.89
CA LEU A 39 12.34 25.59 -3.41
C LEU A 39 11.58 26.76 -4.01
N MET A 40 11.38 27.83 -3.24
CA MET A 40 10.83 29.08 -3.74
C MET A 40 11.55 30.25 -3.09
N ASP A 41 11.84 31.26 -3.89
CA ASP A 41 12.27 32.58 -3.46
C ASP A 41 11.28 33.60 -4.03
N ALA A 42 10.86 34.56 -3.22
CA ALA A 42 10.07 35.69 -3.67
C ALA A 42 10.60 36.98 -3.08
N GLN A 43 10.77 37.95 -3.97
CA GLN A 43 10.99 39.33 -3.62
C GLN A 43 9.63 40.03 -3.52
N LEU A 44 9.33 40.47 -2.31
CA LEU A 44 8.12 41.23 -1.97
C LEU A 44 8.46 42.73 -1.88
N PHE A 45 7.54 43.52 -1.35
CA PHE A 45 7.69 44.97 -1.19
C PHE A 45 8.81 45.34 -0.21
N GLU A 46 9.39 46.53 -0.38
CA GLU A 46 10.37 47.11 0.55
C GLU A 46 11.54 46.18 0.88
N GLY A 47 12.03 45.42 -0.11
CA GLY A 47 13.16 44.51 0.07
C GLY A 47 12.86 43.24 0.89
N THR A 48 11.60 43.04 1.29
CA THR A 48 11.18 41.84 2.03
C THR A 48 11.33 40.59 1.16
N ARG A 49 11.86 39.51 1.73
CA ARG A 49 12.06 38.23 1.04
C ARG A 49 11.28 37.10 1.70
N LEU A 50 10.68 36.26 0.88
CA LEU A 50 9.99 35.05 1.31
C LEU A 50 10.66 33.82 0.68
N ASN A 51 11.21 32.96 1.53
CA ASN A 51 11.89 31.73 1.14
C ASN A 51 11.10 30.51 1.62
N LEU A 52 10.96 29.51 0.77
CA LEU A 52 10.30 28.26 1.11
C LEU A 52 11.14 27.07 0.64
N PHE A 53 11.26 26.09 1.52
CA PHE A 53 11.69 24.74 1.21
C PHE A 53 10.57 23.77 1.59
N THR A 54 10.24 22.85 0.69
CA THR A 54 9.33 21.75 0.97
C THR A 54 9.87 20.45 0.40
N TYR A 55 9.79 19.39 1.19
CA TYR A 55 9.95 18.03 0.72
C TYR A 55 8.66 17.26 0.96
N ALA A 56 8.21 16.53 -0.06
CA ALA A 56 7.05 15.65 0.01
C ALA A 56 7.43 14.22 -0.38
N HIS A 57 6.98 13.28 0.44
CA HIS A 57 7.28 11.86 0.35
C HIS A 57 5.98 11.04 0.30
N PRO A 58 5.49 10.71 -0.91
CA PRO A 58 4.38 9.77 -1.05
C PRO A 58 4.84 8.35 -0.75
N THR A 59 4.21 7.74 0.26
CA THR A 59 4.37 6.31 0.57
C THR A 59 3.43 5.46 -0.30
N ALA A 60 3.67 4.15 -0.40
CA ALA A 60 2.82 3.27 -1.22
C ALA A 60 1.36 3.27 -0.73
N THR A 61 1.14 2.98 0.55
CA THR A 61 -0.19 2.73 1.12
C THR A 61 -0.60 3.70 2.24
N GLY A 62 0.36 4.42 2.84
CA GLY A 62 0.16 5.26 4.03
C GLY A 62 -0.17 6.73 3.75
N GLY A 63 -0.31 7.14 2.49
CA GLY A 63 -0.45 8.54 2.09
C GLY A 63 0.88 9.26 1.91
N THR A 64 0.86 10.59 1.94
CA THR A 64 2.00 11.45 1.65
C THR A 64 2.35 12.27 2.86
N TRP A 65 3.61 12.18 3.28
CA TRP A 65 4.19 13.04 4.31
C TRP A 65 4.89 14.22 3.67
N SER A 66 4.91 15.36 4.34
CA SER A 66 5.67 16.52 3.89
C SER A 66 6.30 17.25 5.07
N LEU A 67 7.54 17.68 4.87
CA LEU A 67 8.24 18.60 5.76
C LEU A 67 8.47 19.90 4.99
N SER A 68 8.15 21.03 5.62
CA SER A 68 8.37 22.33 5.01
C SER A 68 8.96 23.35 5.99
N ALA A 69 9.75 24.27 5.46
CA ALA A 69 10.34 25.40 6.18
C ALA A 69 10.13 26.67 5.36
N LEU A 70 9.51 27.67 5.97
CA LEU A 70 9.21 28.98 5.38
C LEU A 70 9.94 30.05 6.20
N GLN A 71 10.50 31.04 5.53
CA GLN A 71 11.08 32.21 6.17
C GLN A 71 10.61 33.47 5.45
N LEU A 72 10.06 34.43 6.19
CA LEU A 72 9.86 35.80 5.76
C LEU A 72 10.89 36.67 6.48
N LYS A 73 11.59 37.53 5.74
CA LYS A 73 12.62 38.41 6.29
C LYS A 73 12.52 39.80 5.67
N ALA A 74 12.46 40.81 6.52
CA ALA A 74 12.61 42.21 6.14
C ALA A 74 13.80 42.80 6.91
N ASP A 75 14.72 43.43 6.19
CA ASP A 75 16.00 43.93 6.69
C ASP A 75 16.12 45.43 6.43
N GLY A 76 17.09 46.07 7.09
CA GLY A 76 17.44 47.48 6.83
C GLY A 76 16.54 48.48 7.55
N PHE A 77 15.88 48.08 8.64
CA PHE A 77 15.16 49.02 9.48
C PHE A 77 16.14 49.75 10.40
N GLU A 78 16.17 51.07 10.33
CA GLU A 78 16.97 51.89 11.24
C GLU A 78 16.33 51.94 12.63
N LYS A 79 17.12 51.61 13.65
CA LYS A 79 16.76 51.84 15.05
C LYS A 79 17.15 53.27 15.41
N VAL A 80 16.25 54.04 16.00
CA VAL A 80 16.53 55.42 16.40
C VAL A 80 16.16 55.66 17.87
N ASN A 81 17.00 56.43 18.55
CA ASN A 81 16.71 56.98 19.88
C ASN A 81 16.26 58.43 19.71
N ALA A 82 15.01 58.72 20.06
CA ALA A 82 14.46 60.06 20.02
C ALA A 82 14.34 60.65 21.44
N THR A 83 14.84 61.86 21.63
CA THR A 83 14.58 62.68 22.82
C THR A 83 13.45 63.65 22.48
N PHE A 84 12.44 63.74 23.35
CA PHE A 84 11.27 64.60 23.14
C PHE A 84 11.30 65.79 24.10
N ASP A 85 10.85 66.96 23.62
CA ASP A 85 10.60 68.12 24.48
C ASP A 85 9.41 67.81 25.41
N PRO A 86 9.56 67.93 26.73
CA PRO A 86 8.50 67.60 27.68
C PRO A 86 7.30 68.56 27.65
N VAL A 87 7.41 69.74 27.01
CA VAL A 87 6.35 70.75 26.91
C VAL A 87 5.67 70.71 25.54
N SER A 88 6.41 70.62 24.44
CA SER A 88 5.81 70.59 23.08
C SER A 88 5.53 69.18 22.56
N GLY A 89 6.20 68.16 23.08
CA GLY A 89 6.12 66.78 22.58
C GLY A 89 6.89 66.56 21.27
N ASP A 90 7.61 67.56 20.76
CA ASP A 90 8.38 67.43 19.54
C ASP A 90 9.70 66.70 19.78
N ALA A 91 10.15 65.93 18.77
CA ALA A 91 11.47 65.30 18.82
C ALA A 91 12.57 66.38 18.70
N THR A 92 13.37 66.54 19.76
CA THR A 92 14.46 67.52 19.83
C THR A 92 15.81 66.95 19.38
N LYS A 93 15.97 65.63 19.44
CA LYS A 93 17.18 64.93 19.02
C LYS A 93 16.85 63.52 18.56
N ILE A 94 17.29 63.12 17.37
CA ILE A 94 17.15 61.77 16.84
C ILE A 94 18.56 61.24 16.57
N GLU A 95 18.94 60.16 17.24
CA GLU A 95 20.24 59.49 17.05
C GLU A 95 20.02 58.08 16.54
N THR A 96 20.75 57.68 15.50
CA THR A 96 20.73 56.30 15.01
C THR A 96 21.37 55.37 16.04
N ALA A 97 20.61 54.35 16.45
CA ALA A 97 20.95 53.37 17.49
C ALA A 97 21.26 51.98 16.90
N GLY A 98 21.50 51.90 15.59
CA GLY A 98 21.80 50.67 14.86
C GLY A 98 20.69 50.30 13.88
N GLU A 99 20.63 49.03 13.50
CA GLU A 99 19.60 48.47 12.62
C GLU A 99 18.92 47.29 13.31
N PHE A 100 17.67 47.01 12.94
CA PHE A 100 16.95 45.80 13.31
C PHE A 100 16.31 45.15 12.07
N SER A 101 15.83 43.92 12.25
CA SER A 101 15.17 43.14 11.20
C SER A 101 13.90 42.50 11.76
N ASP A 102 12.94 42.24 10.87
CA ASP A 102 11.80 41.36 11.13
C ASP A 102 12.10 40.00 10.50
N ILE A 103 12.19 38.97 11.34
CA ILE A 103 12.42 37.59 10.90
C ILE A 103 11.27 36.73 11.41
N GLN A 104 10.54 36.15 10.48
CA GLN A 104 9.48 35.19 10.77
C GLN A 104 9.81 33.85 10.12
N GLN A 105 9.69 32.77 10.88
CA GLN A 105 9.97 31.42 10.41
C GLN A 105 8.79 30.51 10.73
N ALA A 106 8.49 29.58 9.82
CA ALA A 106 7.49 28.55 10.04
C ALA A 106 7.99 27.19 9.59
N PHE A 107 7.93 26.21 10.48
CA PHE A 107 8.17 24.80 10.18
C PHE A 107 6.85 24.05 10.17
N ALA A 108 6.63 23.21 9.17
CA ALA A 108 5.40 22.45 9.02
C ALA A 108 5.68 20.97 8.78
N LEU A 109 4.99 20.11 9.52
CA LEU A 109 4.87 18.68 9.23
C LEU A 109 3.43 18.41 8.79
N ALA A 110 3.25 17.95 7.57
CA ALA A 110 1.94 17.67 6.99
C ALA A 110 1.82 16.21 6.57
N TRP A 111 0.61 15.69 6.64
CA TRP A 111 0.24 14.37 6.15
C TRP A 111 -1.08 14.47 5.41
N GLY A 112 -1.17 13.81 4.25
CA GLY A 112 -2.40 13.73 3.47
C GLY A 112 -2.60 12.35 2.87
N ARG A 113 -3.85 11.86 2.89
CA ARG A 113 -4.20 10.53 2.37
C ARG A 113 -5.56 10.56 1.67
N GLN A 114 -5.67 9.72 0.65
CA GLN A 114 -6.92 9.40 0.00
C GLN A 114 -7.67 8.36 0.84
N LEU A 115 -8.86 8.72 1.33
CA LEU A 115 -9.72 7.89 2.19
C LEU A 115 -10.62 6.98 1.35
N THR A 116 -11.10 7.48 0.21
CA THR A 116 -11.84 6.74 -0.82
C THR A 116 -11.37 7.21 -2.18
N GLU A 117 -11.80 6.56 -3.27
CA GLU A 117 -11.45 6.97 -4.64
C GLU A 117 -11.73 8.45 -4.93
N THR A 118 -12.69 9.08 -4.22
CA THR A 118 -13.08 10.47 -4.43
C THR A 118 -12.77 11.40 -3.25
N LEU A 119 -12.50 10.87 -2.05
CA LEU A 119 -12.33 11.68 -0.84
C LEU A 119 -10.88 11.65 -0.36
N SER A 120 -10.29 12.82 -0.14
CA SER A 120 -8.98 12.99 0.49
C SER A 120 -9.08 13.82 1.77
N PHE A 121 -8.16 13.54 2.69
CA PHE A 121 -8.04 14.24 3.96
C PHE A 121 -6.57 14.56 4.23
N GLY A 122 -6.31 15.63 4.96
CA GLY A 122 -4.97 15.94 5.42
C GLY A 122 -4.96 16.81 6.67
N VAL A 123 -3.83 16.74 7.36
CA VAL A 123 -3.52 17.47 8.60
C VAL A 123 -2.14 18.10 8.45
N SER A 124 -1.95 19.30 9.00
CA SER A 124 -0.65 19.94 9.11
C SER A 124 -0.43 20.48 10.51
N LEU A 125 0.68 20.13 11.13
CA LEU A 125 1.19 20.76 12.35
C LEU A 125 2.21 21.82 11.97
N LYS A 126 2.07 23.04 12.49
CA LYS A 126 2.93 24.19 12.19
C LYS A 126 3.50 24.79 13.47
N GLN A 127 4.78 25.12 13.45
CA GLN A 127 5.46 25.91 14.47
C GLN A 127 5.94 27.19 13.80
N LEU A 128 5.46 28.33 14.27
CA LEU A 128 5.87 29.65 13.81
C LEU A 128 6.67 30.33 14.91
N THR A 129 7.66 31.12 14.54
CA THR A 129 8.45 31.98 15.43
C THR A 129 8.60 33.32 14.76
N ARG A 130 8.36 34.42 15.48
CA ARG A 130 8.63 35.77 15.00
C ARG A 130 9.64 36.43 15.93
N GLN A 131 10.52 37.21 15.33
CA GLN A 131 11.45 38.06 16.03
C GLN A 131 11.45 39.43 15.38
N LEU A 132 11.15 40.45 16.18
CA LEU A 132 11.20 41.85 15.78
C LEU A 132 12.07 42.59 16.80
N ASP A 133 13.29 42.93 16.41
CA ASP A 133 14.30 43.48 17.33
C ASP A 133 14.50 42.60 18.59
N ASP A 134 14.12 43.09 19.77
CA ASP A 134 14.19 42.42 21.05
C ASP A 134 12.95 41.55 21.36
N SER A 135 11.85 41.78 20.66
CA SER A 135 10.60 41.05 20.85
C SER A 135 10.60 39.68 20.17
N LYS A 136 10.11 38.67 20.87
CA LYS A 136 10.11 37.27 20.41
C LYS A 136 8.87 36.50 20.84
N ASP A 137 8.19 35.95 19.84
CA ASP A 137 7.07 35.06 20.07
C ASP A 137 7.10 33.82 19.17
N ALA A 138 6.25 32.87 19.54
CA ALA A 138 6.09 31.61 18.85
C ALA A 138 4.65 31.11 18.95
N PHE A 139 4.21 30.48 17.86
CA PHE A 139 2.87 29.91 17.73
C PHE A 139 2.96 28.46 17.30
N ARG A 140 2.11 27.62 17.87
CA ARG A 140 1.91 26.23 17.44
C ARG A 140 0.50 26.07 16.96
N THR A 141 0.33 25.55 15.76
CA THR A 141 -1.00 25.40 15.20
C THR A 141 -1.22 24.16 14.36
N VAL A 142 -2.48 23.77 14.23
CA VAL A 142 -2.92 22.62 13.45
C VAL A 142 -3.92 23.06 12.40
N ASP A 143 -3.70 22.61 11.17
CA ASP A 143 -4.62 22.78 10.05
C ASP A 143 -5.24 21.44 9.66
N PHE A 144 -6.48 21.50 9.22
CA PHE A 144 -7.22 20.38 8.64
C PHE A 144 -7.68 20.73 7.24
N GLY A 145 -7.61 19.76 6.33
CA GLY A 145 -8.10 19.90 4.96
C GLY A 145 -8.81 18.64 4.50
N MET A 146 -9.86 18.81 3.73
CA MET A 146 -10.60 17.74 3.07
C MET A 146 -10.86 18.12 1.61
N GLY A 147 -10.69 17.18 0.70
CA GLY A 147 -10.94 17.35 -0.72
C GLY A 147 -11.88 16.27 -1.25
N LYS A 148 -12.81 16.63 -2.13
CA LYS A 148 -13.70 15.68 -2.80
C LYS A 148 -13.68 15.90 -4.31
N GLU A 149 -13.32 14.85 -5.04
CA GLU A 149 -13.42 14.81 -6.50
C GLU A 149 -14.84 14.35 -6.90
N MET A 150 -15.48 15.10 -7.79
CA MET A 150 -16.81 14.83 -8.31
C MET A 150 -16.69 14.60 -9.82
N GLY A 151 -16.41 13.34 -10.19
CA GLY A 151 -16.02 12.98 -11.54
C GLY A 151 -14.63 13.51 -11.91
N GLU A 152 -14.30 13.47 -13.20
CA GLU A 152 -12.95 13.85 -13.67
C GLU A 152 -12.70 15.37 -13.73
N MET A 153 -13.78 16.16 -13.72
CA MET A 153 -13.73 17.60 -14.02
C MET A 153 -13.81 18.49 -12.78
N TYR A 154 -14.53 18.11 -11.74
CA TYR A 154 -14.80 19.00 -10.61
C TYR A 154 -14.17 18.51 -9.32
N LYS A 155 -13.57 19.42 -8.55
CA LYS A 155 -13.09 19.14 -7.19
C LYS A 155 -13.44 20.30 -6.27
N ILE A 156 -13.98 19.96 -5.11
CA ILE A 156 -14.24 20.89 -4.02
C ILE A 156 -13.32 20.55 -2.84
N ALA A 157 -12.88 21.55 -2.10
CA ALA A 157 -12.07 21.37 -0.91
C ALA A 157 -12.54 22.31 0.19
N PHE A 158 -12.55 21.79 1.42
CA PHE A 158 -12.86 22.56 2.61
C PHE A 158 -11.75 22.37 3.63
N GLY A 159 -11.45 23.39 4.41
CA GLY A 159 -10.65 23.16 5.59
C GLY A 159 -10.59 24.33 6.53
N VAL A 160 -9.89 24.07 7.62
CA VAL A 160 -9.78 24.93 8.78
C VAL A 160 -8.30 25.10 9.04
N GLN A 161 -7.81 26.30 8.82
CA GLN A 161 -6.44 26.68 9.15
C GLN A 161 -6.43 27.39 10.50
N ASN A 162 -5.34 27.22 11.22
CA ASN A 162 -5.17 27.75 12.56
C ASN A 162 -6.23 27.25 13.57
N ALA A 163 -6.69 25.99 13.43
CA ALA A 163 -7.82 25.44 14.20
C ALA A 163 -7.59 25.42 15.72
N PHE A 164 -6.35 25.16 16.09
CA PHE A 164 -5.87 25.22 17.47
C PHE A 164 -4.60 26.07 17.45
N SER A 165 -4.55 27.16 18.20
CA SER A 165 -3.36 28.01 18.28
C SER A 165 -2.90 28.12 19.72
N ILE A 166 -1.64 27.76 19.97
CA ILE A 166 -0.98 27.96 21.26
C ILE A 166 0.10 29.01 21.05
N ARG A 167 0.01 30.11 21.82
CA ARG A 167 0.98 31.20 21.84
C ARG A 167 1.98 31.02 22.97
N SER A 168 3.21 31.47 22.73
CA SER A 168 4.23 31.71 23.75
C SER A 168 5.05 32.93 23.34
N GLY A 169 5.42 33.78 24.29
CA GLY A 169 6.19 35.00 23.99
C GLY A 169 5.66 36.20 24.75
N ASP A 170 6.12 37.36 24.34
CA ASP A 170 5.91 38.68 24.94
C ASP A 170 4.77 39.49 24.31
N THR A 171 4.16 39.01 23.23
CA THR A 171 3.05 39.68 22.52
C THR A 171 1.68 39.13 22.91
N GLU A 172 0.60 39.90 22.80
CA GLU A 172 -0.79 39.42 23.00
C GLU A 172 -1.46 38.92 21.70
N ASP A 173 -0.73 38.87 20.59
CA ASP A 173 -1.24 38.52 19.27
C ASP A 173 -1.84 37.11 19.21
N GLU A 174 -2.94 36.93 18.48
CA GLU A 174 -3.52 35.60 18.22
C GLU A 174 -3.56 35.29 16.72
N LEU A 175 -3.25 34.04 16.36
CA LEU A 175 -3.44 33.57 14.99
C LEU A 175 -4.94 33.42 14.70
N PRO A 176 -5.50 34.10 13.69
CA PRO A 176 -6.92 34.00 13.39
C PRO A 176 -7.25 32.62 12.83
N LEU A 177 -8.27 31.99 13.40
CA LEU A 177 -8.93 30.83 12.80
C LEU A 177 -9.39 31.18 11.38
N ASN A 178 -9.04 30.38 10.38
CA ASN A 178 -9.39 30.68 8.99
C ASN A 178 -10.15 29.51 8.37
N LEU A 179 -11.40 29.77 7.98
CA LEU A 179 -12.22 28.83 7.23
C LEU A 179 -11.98 29.02 5.73
N ARG A 180 -11.66 27.95 5.02
CA ARG A 180 -11.43 27.99 3.57
C ARG A 180 -12.33 27.03 2.82
N LEU A 181 -12.89 27.51 1.72
CA LEU A 181 -13.64 26.73 0.75
C LEU A 181 -13.03 26.99 -0.63
N GLY A 182 -12.48 25.95 -1.25
CA GLY A 182 -11.91 26.00 -2.58
C GLY A 182 -12.69 25.16 -3.57
N ASN A 183 -12.76 25.64 -4.81
CA ASN A 183 -13.41 24.95 -5.92
C ASN A 183 -12.47 24.95 -7.11
N SER A 184 -12.46 23.85 -7.86
CA SER A 184 -11.68 23.76 -9.08
C SER A 184 -12.41 23.00 -10.18
N VAL A 185 -12.28 23.50 -11.40
CA VAL A 185 -12.86 22.92 -12.61
C VAL A 185 -11.73 22.65 -13.59
N ARG A 186 -11.60 21.40 -14.04
CA ARG A 186 -10.61 20.93 -15.00
C ARG A 186 -11.29 20.61 -16.33
N LEU A 187 -10.90 21.34 -17.37
CA LEU A 187 -11.44 21.23 -18.73
C LEU A 187 -10.33 20.81 -19.71
N LEU A 188 -10.72 20.49 -20.95
CA LEU A 188 -9.80 20.18 -22.04
C LEU A 188 -8.79 19.07 -21.69
N LYS A 189 -9.28 17.96 -21.10
CA LYS A 189 -8.44 16.85 -20.59
C LYS A 189 -7.38 17.34 -19.60
N LYS A 190 -7.80 18.16 -18.63
CA LYS A 190 -6.96 18.77 -17.56
C LYS A 190 -5.93 19.79 -18.05
N ARG A 191 -6.02 20.26 -19.30
CA ARG A 191 -5.13 21.33 -19.81
C ARG A 191 -5.55 22.72 -19.33
N LEU A 192 -6.82 22.92 -19.05
CA LEU A 192 -7.34 24.18 -18.53
C LEU A 192 -7.91 23.92 -17.15
N VAL A 193 -7.41 24.65 -16.15
CA VAL A 193 -7.87 24.54 -14.76
C VAL A 193 -8.30 25.92 -14.29
N PHE A 194 -9.52 26.01 -13.77
CA PHE A 194 -9.98 27.18 -13.03
C PHE A 194 -10.00 26.86 -11.54
N GLY A 195 -9.63 27.82 -10.73
CA GLY A 195 -9.70 27.79 -9.27
C GLY A 195 -10.51 28.97 -8.77
N PHE A 196 -11.35 28.74 -7.77
CA PHE A 196 -12.04 29.78 -7.03
C PHE A 196 -12.08 29.42 -5.55
N ASP A 197 -11.46 30.26 -4.72
CA ASP A 197 -11.38 30.05 -3.28
C ASP A 197 -12.00 31.22 -2.51
N LEU A 198 -12.66 30.88 -1.41
CA LEU A 198 -13.16 31.81 -0.39
C LEU A 198 -12.45 31.53 0.92
N ALA A 199 -11.98 32.58 1.58
CA ALA A 199 -11.37 32.48 2.90
C ALA A 199 -12.04 33.46 3.87
N LYS A 200 -12.34 32.99 5.08
CA LYS A 200 -12.93 33.77 6.15
C LYS A 200 -12.06 33.66 7.41
N PRO A 201 -11.04 34.54 7.55
CA PRO A 201 -10.29 34.65 8.78
C PRO A 201 -11.15 35.29 9.88
N GLN A 202 -11.02 34.80 11.11
CA GLN A 202 -11.69 35.35 12.28
C GLN A 202 -11.22 36.79 12.52
N GLY A 203 -12.17 37.71 12.68
CA GLY A 203 -11.87 39.13 12.91
C GLY A 203 -11.63 39.96 11.64
N TYR A 204 -11.56 39.33 10.46
CA TYR A 204 -11.27 40.01 9.18
C TYR A 204 -12.41 39.88 8.17
N GLY A 205 -12.32 40.61 7.05
CA GLY A 205 -13.23 40.52 5.91
C GLY A 205 -13.22 39.14 5.24
N MET A 206 -14.17 38.89 4.33
CA MET A 206 -14.12 37.71 3.46
C MET A 206 -13.15 37.99 2.32
N GLU A 207 -12.22 37.06 2.08
CA GLU A 207 -11.28 37.11 0.97
C GLU A 207 -11.76 36.18 -0.14
N TRP A 208 -11.57 36.61 -1.39
CA TRP A 208 -11.86 35.80 -2.57
C TRP A 208 -10.65 35.75 -3.49
N HIS A 209 -10.48 34.59 -4.12
CA HIS A 209 -9.39 34.32 -5.04
C HIS A 209 -9.93 33.66 -6.29
N PHE A 210 -9.50 34.11 -7.46
CA PHE A 210 -9.79 33.47 -8.73
C PHE A 210 -8.50 33.25 -9.51
N GLY A 211 -8.37 32.06 -10.10
CA GLY A 211 -7.17 31.67 -10.81
C GLY A 211 -7.47 30.77 -12.00
N SER A 212 -6.59 30.83 -12.99
CA SER A 212 -6.62 29.97 -14.16
C SER A 212 -5.21 29.48 -14.51
N GLU A 213 -5.10 28.22 -14.91
CA GLU A 213 -3.89 27.61 -15.45
C GLU A 213 -4.25 26.98 -16.81
N TYR A 214 -3.54 27.39 -17.86
CA TYR A 214 -3.65 26.80 -19.20
C TYR A 214 -2.33 26.21 -19.65
N ARG A 215 -2.29 24.88 -19.79
CA ARG A 215 -1.18 24.12 -20.36
C ARG A 215 -1.26 24.13 -21.88
N VAL A 216 -0.70 25.17 -22.47
CA VAL A 216 -0.60 25.37 -23.93
C VAL A 216 0.11 24.18 -24.57
N LEU A 217 1.21 23.74 -23.96
CA LEU A 217 1.99 22.57 -24.35
C LEU A 217 2.16 21.66 -23.13
N ARG A 218 2.60 20.40 -23.35
CA ARG A 218 2.84 19.46 -22.23
C ARG A 218 3.88 19.98 -21.23
N TRP A 219 4.76 20.88 -21.68
CA TRP A 219 5.85 21.46 -20.90
C TRP A 219 5.67 22.94 -20.57
N LEU A 220 4.64 23.62 -21.09
CA LEU A 220 4.42 25.06 -20.89
C LEU A 220 3.03 25.34 -20.32
N ALA A 221 2.98 26.02 -19.19
CA ALA A 221 1.77 26.52 -18.55
C ALA A 221 1.77 28.05 -18.48
N LEU A 222 0.63 28.65 -18.83
CA LEU A 222 0.34 30.07 -18.61
C LEU A 222 -0.68 30.18 -17.48
N ARG A 223 -0.52 31.18 -16.62
CA ARG A 223 -1.36 31.37 -15.44
C ARG A 223 -1.75 32.82 -15.29
N PHE A 224 -2.97 33.00 -14.81
CA PHE A 224 -3.52 34.30 -14.46
C PHE A 224 -4.34 34.13 -13.19
N GLY A 225 -4.26 35.09 -12.28
CA GLY A 225 -5.17 35.13 -11.15
C GLY A 225 -5.32 36.51 -10.54
N VAL A 226 -6.29 36.62 -9.67
CA VAL A 226 -6.68 37.83 -8.97
C VAL A 226 -7.11 37.49 -7.56
N MET A 227 -6.85 38.38 -6.61
CA MET A 227 -7.35 38.27 -5.25
C MET A 227 -7.87 39.59 -4.70
N GLY A 228 -8.83 39.52 -3.79
CA GLY A 228 -9.46 40.71 -3.23
C GLY A 228 -10.16 40.51 -1.89
N SER A 229 -10.30 41.62 -1.16
CA SER A 229 -10.99 41.71 0.14
C SER A 229 -11.42 43.15 0.45
N PRO A 230 -12.71 43.51 0.27
CA PRO A 230 -13.66 42.99 -0.71
C PRO A 230 -13.33 43.45 -2.14
N ALA A 231 -12.56 44.53 -2.30
CA ALA A 231 -12.08 45.04 -3.58
C ALA A 231 -10.86 44.26 -4.07
N LEU A 232 -10.55 44.36 -5.37
CA LEU A 232 -9.36 43.76 -5.97
C LEU A 232 -8.09 44.37 -5.34
N GLN A 233 -7.17 43.51 -4.90
CA GLN A 233 -5.91 43.93 -4.27
C GLN A 233 -4.71 43.61 -5.16
N GLU A 234 -4.67 42.41 -5.74
CA GLU A 234 -3.53 41.96 -6.54
C GLU A 234 -3.99 41.23 -7.80
N THR A 235 -3.24 41.45 -8.89
CA THR A 235 -3.36 40.69 -10.14
C THR A 235 -2.05 39.98 -10.44
N ASP A 236 -2.13 38.69 -10.73
CA ASP A 236 -1.00 37.80 -10.89
C ASP A 236 -0.93 37.21 -12.30
N PHE A 237 0.28 37.13 -12.83
CA PHE A 237 0.61 36.42 -14.07
C PHE A 237 1.70 35.39 -13.78
N GLY A 238 1.60 34.21 -14.39
CA GLY A 238 2.59 33.17 -14.17
C GLY A 238 2.94 32.36 -15.41
N PHE A 239 4.19 31.91 -15.46
CA PHE A 239 4.72 31.00 -16.47
C PHE A 239 5.29 29.77 -15.77
N GLY A 240 4.97 28.60 -16.29
CA GLY A 240 5.45 27.32 -15.76
C GLY A 240 6.09 26.49 -16.85
N PHE A 241 7.35 26.10 -16.65
CA PHE A 241 8.02 25.08 -17.42
C PHE A 241 7.98 23.76 -16.65
N GLN A 242 7.45 22.70 -17.25
CA GLN A 242 7.35 21.38 -16.61
C GLN A 242 7.96 20.27 -17.48
N SER A 243 8.88 19.53 -16.87
CA SER A 243 9.43 18.27 -17.38
C SER A 243 9.00 17.11 -16.45
N LYS A 244 9.34 15.87 -16.82
CA LYS A 244 9.03 14.67 -16.02
C LYS A 244 9.65 14.74 -14.61
N SER A 245 10.83 15.33 -14.49
CA SER A 245 11.62 15.36 -13.24
C SER A 245 11.90 16.76 -12.71
N PHE A 246 11.65 17.82 -13.46
CA PHE A 246 11.96 19.18 -13.05
C PHE A 246 10.81 20.12 -13.42
N GLY A 247 10.57 21.12 -12.58
CA GLY A 247 9.65 22.22 -12.88
C GLY A 247 10.27 23.55 -12.48
N LEU A 248 10.05 24.57 -13.29
CA LEU A 248 10.38 25.95 -12.98
C LEU A 248 9.12 26.78 -13.15
N ASP A 249 8.72 27.48 -12.10
CA ASP A 249 7.58 28.39 -12.16
C ASP A 249 8.03 29.79 -11.78
N ILE A 250 7.57 30.78 -12.54
CA ILE A 250 7.81 32.21 -12.31
C ILE A 250 6.44 32.88 -12.26
N ALA A 251 6.22 33.74 -11.27
CA ALA A 251 5.02 34.54 -11.14
C ALA A 251 5.34 35.99 -10.81
N GLN A 252 4.59 36.90 -11.43
CA GLN A 252 4.64 38.33 -11.21
C GLN A 252 3.30 38.78 -10.64
N GLY A 253 3.32 39.34 -9.43
CA GLY A 253 2.17 39.96 -8.81
C GLY A 253 2.21 41.48 -8.96
N LEU A 254 1.07 42.08 -9.26
CA LEU A 254 0.87 43.52 -9.40
C LEU A 254 -0.11 43.99 -8.33
N HIS A 255 0.40 44.77 -7.39
CA HIS A 255 -0.32 45.32 -6.25
C HIS A 255 -0.12 46.85 -6.21
N GLU A 256 -0.96 47.58 -5.47
CA GLU A 256 -0.81 49.04 -5.32
C GLU A 256 0.52 49.45 -4.68
N LEU A 257 1.06 48.61 -3.81
CA LEU A 257 2.36 48.79 -3.15
C LEU A 257 3.56 48.49 -4.07
N GLY A 258 3.32 47.96 -5.28
CA GLY A 258 4.36 47.65 -6.25
C GLY A 258 4.24 46.25 -6.85
N SER A 259 5.32 45.78 -7.45
CA SER A 259 5.37 44.49 -8.12
C SER A 259 6.15 43.47 -7.30
N THR A 260 5.65 42.24 -7.18
CA THR A 260 6.34 41.13 -6.50
C THR A 260 6.75 40.06 -7.50
N THR A 261 7.98 39.56 -7.38
CA THR A 261 8.50 38.52 -8.27
C THR A 261 8.74 37.25 -7.48
N ARG A 262 8.18 36.13 -7.94
CA ARG A 262 8.25 34.83 -7.27
C ARG A 262 8.80 33.79 -8.23
N VAL A 263 9.78 33.02 -7.78
CA VAL A 263 10.39 31.93 -8.56
C VAL A 263 10.36 30.66 -7.72
N SER A 264 9.93 29.54 -8.31
CA SER A 264 10.05 28.23 -7.67
C SER A 264 10.65 27.18 -8.59
N LEU A 265 11.51 26.35 -8.00
CA LEU A 265 12.10 25.17 -8.62
C LEU A 265 11.54 23.92 -7.93
N SER A 266 11.10 22.94 -8.72
CA SER A 266 10.67 21.63 -8.24
C SER A 266 11.48 20.51 -8.88
N MET A 267 11.80 19.49 -8.10
CA MET A 267 12.49 18.27 -8.55
C MET A 267 11.69 17.04 -8.11
N ARG A 268 11.25 16.24 -9.09
CA ARG A 268 10.48 15.00 -8.90
C ARG A 268 11.34 13.78 -9.16
N PHE A 269 11.45 12.89 -8.18
CA PHE A 269 12.36 11.74 -8.24
C PHE A 269 11.76 10.47 -7.63
N GLY A 270 12.44 9.34 -7.87
CA GLY A 270 11.94 8.00 -7.55
C GLY A 270 10.78 7.54 -8.42
N ASP A 271 10.29 6.34 -8.16
CA ASP A 271 9.15 5.75 -8.87
C ASP A 271 7.84 6.46 -8.52
N SER A 272 6.77 6.21 -9.27
CA SER A 272 5.44 6.70 -8.88
C SER A 272 4.92 5.93 -7.67
N ARG A 273 3.85 6.44 -7.04
CA ARG A 273 3.22 5.78 -5.90
C ARG A 273 2.55 4.50 -6.39
N GLN A 274 1.92 4.56 -7.55
CA GLN A 274 1.36 3.38 -8.21
C GLN A 274 2.43 2.31 -8.47
N ASP A 275 3.55 2.66 -9.10
CA ASP A 275 4.64 1.70 -9.38
C ASP A 275 5.18 1.06 -8.09
N ARG A 276 5.36 1.86 -7.03
CA ARG A 276 5.80 1.34 -5.72
C ARG A 276 4.78 0.41 -5.09
N SER A 277 3.49 0.74 -5.18
CA SER A 277 2.42 -0.09 -4.66
C SER A 277 2.37 -1.44 -5.38
N GLU A 278 2.47 -1.44 -6.70
CA GLU A 278 2.51 -2.67 -7.51
C GLU A 278 3.73 -3.54 -7.17
N GLN A 279 4.91 -2.93 -7.02
CA GLN A 279 6.13 -3.64 -6.61
C GLN A 279 6.03 -4.20 -5.18
N GLU A 280 5.45 -3.46 -4.24
CA GLU A 280 5.26 -3.89 -2.86
C GLU A 280 4.26 -5.05 -2.78
N VAL A 281 3.14 -4.97 -3.52
CA VAL A 281 2.16 -6.06 -3.66
C VAL A 281 2.85 -7.30 -4.22
N LYS A 282 3.61 -7.16 -5.32
CA LYS A 282 4.34 -8.28 -5.92
C LYS A 282 5.31 -8.92 -4.93
N LYS A 283 6.08 -8.11 -4.19
CA LYS A 283 7.00 -8.59 -3.16
C LYS A 283 6.28 -9.34 -2.04
N LEU A 284 5.15 -8.82 -1.55
CA LEU A 284 4.33 -9.48 -0.53
C LEU A 284 3.79 -10.83 -1.01
N ILE A 285 3.38 -10.90 -2.28
CA ILE A 285 2.93 -12.13 -2.91
C ILE A 285 4.08 -13.13 -2.99
N GLU A 286 5.26 -12.74 -3.49
CA GLU A 286 6.44 -13.60 -3.56
C GLU A 286 6.89 -14.12 -2.18
N GLU A 287 6.95 -13.26 -1.17
CA GLU A 287 7.25 -13.64 0.22
C GLU A 287 6.18 -14.58 0.82
N GLY A 288 4.92 -14.36 0.46
CA GLY A 288 3.80 -15.24 0.80
C GLY A 288 3.95 -16.62 0.18
N PHE A 289 4.24 -16.70 -1.12
CA PHE A 289 4.50 -17.96 -1.82
C PHE A 289 5.73 -18.69 -1.27
N LYS A 290 6.81 -17.98 -0.96
CA LYS A 290 7.99 -18.58 -0.34
C LYS A 290 7.65 -19.19 1.01
N SER A 291 6.99 -18.43 1.87
CA SER A 291 6.54 -18.92 3.19
C SER A 291 5.59 -20.12 3.06
N PHE A 292 4.74 -20.08 2.04
CA PHE A 292 3.80 -21.14 1.70
C PHE A 292 4.51 -22.44 1.31
N GLN A 293 5.49 -22.34 0.40
CA GLN A 293 6.31 -23.46 -0.06
C GLN A 293 7.24 -24.03 1.00
N GLU A 294 7.67 -23.23 1.97
CA GLU A 294 8.47 -23.68 3.12
C GLU A 294 7.62 -24.39 4.20
N GLY A 295 6.29 -24.28 4.11
CA GLY A 295 5.33 -24.89 5.04
C GLY A 295 4.98 -24.01 6.23
N ASN A 296 5.32 -22.71 6.18
CA ASN A 296 4.89 -21.71 7.14
C ASN A 296 3.59 -21.05 6.66
N PHE A 297 2.50 -21.82 6.71
CA PHE A 297 1.20 -21.43 6.17
C PHE A 297 0.61 -20.19 6.86
N LEU A 298 0.80 -20.06 8.18
CA LEU A 298 0.35 -18.89 8.93
C LEU A 298 1.03 -17.59 8.43
N MET A 299 2.35 -17.63 8.19
CA MET A 299 3.07 -16.48 7.65
C MET A 299 2.61 -16.15 6.23
N ALA A 300 2.35 -17.16 5.40
CA ALA A 300 1.81 -16.96 4.06
C ALA A 300 0.44 -16.26 4.08
N VAL A 301 -0.47 -16.64 4.99
CA VAL A 301 -1.76 -15.95 5.20
C VAL A 301 -1.55 -14.48 5.56
N GLN A 302 -0.63 -14.18 6.48
CA GLN A 302 -0.34 -12.81 6.87
C GLN A 302 0.18 -11.98 5.69
N ARG A 303 1.05 -12.54 4.86
CA ARG A 303 1.60 -11.86 3.67
C ARG A 303 0.55 -11.64 2.59
N PHE A 304 -0.27 -12.64 2.31
CA PHE A 304 -1.38 -12.50 1.34
C PHE A 304 -2.47 -11.55 1.82
N ASN A 305 -2.81 -11.52 3.11
CA ASN A 305 -3.72 -10.51 3.67
C ASN A 305 -3.17 -9.09 3.44
N ARG A 306 -1.90 -8.85 3.73
CA ARG A 306 -1.26 -7.54 3.48
C ARG A 306 -1.22 -7.19 1.99
N ALA A 307 -1.02 -8.18 1.13
CA ALA A 307 -1.10 -7.98 -0.33
C ALA A 307 -2.52 -7.58 -0.75
N LEU A 308 -3.57 -8.20 -0.20
CA LEU A 308 -4.97 -7.86 -0.48
C LEU A 308 -5.43 -6.54 0.17
N GLU A 309 -4.84 -6.13 1.28
CA GLU A 309 -5.05 -4.78 1.84
C GLU A 309 -4.54 -3.70 0.86
N ALA A 310 -3.45 -3.99 0.14
CA ALA A 310 -2.86 -3.09 -0.84
C ALA A 310 -3.51 -3.21 -2.24
N ASP A 311 -3.93 -4.41 -2.64
CA ASP A 311 -4.67 -4.68 -3.88
C ASP A 311 -5.88 -5.60 -3.61
N PRO A 312 -7.03 -5.03 -3.20
CA PRO A 312 -8.24 -5.81 -2.94
C PRO A 312 -8.80 -6.52 -4.16
N GLY A 313 -8.41 -6.14 -5.38
CA GLY A 313 -8.92 -6.69 -6.63
C GLY A 313 -8.25 -7.99 -7.09
N ASN A 314 -7.18 -8.43 -6.41
CA ASN A 314 -6.39 -9.58 -6.85
C ASN A 314 -7.11 -10.91 -6.62
N ARG A 315 -7.83 -11.39 -7.65
CA ARG A 315 -8.61 -12.64 -7.61
C ARG A 315 -7.78 -13.90 -7.35
N GLU A 316 -6.54 -13.92 -7.82
CA GLU A 316 -5.64 -15.07 -7.63
C GLU A 316 -5.28 -15.21 -6.14
N VAL A 317 -4.82 -14.11 -5.52
CA VAL A 317 -4.49 -14.09 -4.09
C VAL A 317 -5.73 -14.33 -3.23
N GLN A 318 -6.91 -13.81 -3.60
CA GLN A 318 -8.17 -14.11 -2.91
C GLN A 318 -8.49 -15.61 -2.91
N SER A 319 -8.44 -16.26 -4.08
CA SER A 319 -8.72 -17.69 -4.22
C SER A 319 -7.72 -18.54 -3.43
N MET A 320 -6.44 -18.19 -3.52
CA MET A 320 -5.39 -18.88 -2.77
C MET A 320 -5.54 -18.70 -1.27
N LEU A 321 -5.81 -17.48 -0.80
CA LEU A 321 -5.98 -17.16 0.61
C LEU A 321 -7.15 -17.94 1.21
N ALA A 322 -8.28 -18.07 0.51
CA ALA A 322 -9.43 -18.82 0.99
C ALA A 322 -9.08 -20.29 1.27
N ARG A 323 -8.38 -20.95 0.34
CA ARG A 323 -7.91 -22.33 0.53
C ARG A 323 -6.81 -22.43 1.57
N LEU A 324 -5.91 -21.46 1.62
CA LEU A 324 -4.83 -21.44 2.60
C LEU A 324 -5.37 -21.27 4.02
N GLN A 325 -6.41 -20.47 4.23
CA GLN A 325 -7.09 -20.34 5.51
C GLN A 325 -7.69 -21.68 5.98
N MET A 326 -8.24 -22.47 5.05
CA MET A 326 -8.69 -23.83 5.36
C MET A 326 -7.53 -24.73 5.81
N VAL A 327 -6.36 -24.65 5.15
CA VAL A 327 -5.16 -25.38 5.59
C VAL A 327 -4.74 -24.94 6.99
N VAL A 328 -4.59 -23.64 7.22
CA VAL A 328 -4.12 -23.07 8.50
C VAL A 328 -5.05 -23.40 9.66
N GLY A 329 -6.36 -23.52 9.42
CA GLY A 329 -7.35 -23.92 10.43
C GLY A 329 -7.09 -25.30 11.05
N PHE A 330 -6.38 -26.18 10.34
CA PHE A 330 -6.02 -27.51 10.82
C PHE A 330 -4.51 -27.66 11.05
N VAL A 331 -3.71 -27.24 10.07
CA VAL A 331 -2.25 -27.36 10.06
C VAL A 331 -1.64 -25.98 9.81
N PRO A 332 -1.33 -25.20 10.87
CA PRO A 332 -0.79 -23.84 10.71
C PRO A 332 0.67 -23.81 10.27
N ARG A 333 1.42 -24.89 10.51
CA ARG A 333 2.84 -25.02 10.19
C ARG A 333 3.22 -26.48 9.96
N SER A 334 3.99 -26.74 8.90
CA SER A 334 4.62 -28.04 8.62
C SER A 334 5.98 -27.77 7.95
N THR A 335 6.93 -27.33 8.78
CA THR A 335 8.30 -26.98 8.37
C THR A 335 9.26 -28.13 8.66
N GLY A 336 10.36 -28.21 7.92
CA GLY A 336 11.39 -29.26 8.07
C GLY A 336 11.48 -30.17 6.85
N GLU A 337 12.47 -31.06 6.89
CA GLU A 337 12.78 -32.04 5.82
C GLU A 337 12.26 -33.44 6.12
N GLU A 338 11.65 -33.64 7.29
CA GLU A 338 11.00 -34.90 7.64
C GLU A 338 9.99 -35.31 6.56
N GLU A 339 9.96 -36.60 6.27
CA GLU A 339 9.12 -37.16 5.21
C GLU A 339 7.64 -36.78 5.43
N LEU A 340 7.12 -36.97 6.66
CA LEU A 340 5.76 -36.60 7.04
C LEU A 340 5.46 -35.13 6.70
N ASN A 341 6.31 -34.20 7.15
CA ASN A 341 6.14 -32.77 6.91
C ASN A 341 6.19 -32.44 5.42
N THR A 342 7.05 -33.12 4.67
CA THR A 342 7.17 -32.93 3.22
C THR A 342 5.89 -33.30 2.49
N TYR A 343 5.23 -34.42 2.86
CA TYR A 343 3.97 -34.83 2.24
C TYR A 343 2.76 -33.99 2.68
N ILE A 344 2.70 -33.58 3.95
CA ILE A 344 1.70 -32.61 4.43
C ILE A 344 1.82 -31.31 3.61
N ARG A 345 3.04 -30.79 3.48
CA ARG A 345 3.33 -29.56 2.75
C ARG A 345 3.01 -29.67 1.27
N ARG A 346 3.42 -30.77 0.62
CA ARG A 346 3.08 -31.05 -0.78
C ARG A 346 1.58 -31.10 -1.00
N GLY A 347 0.85 -31.79 -0.12
CA GLY A 347 -0.61 -31.86 -0.16
C GLY A 347 -1.25 -30.48 -0.02
N ALA A 348 -0.88 -29.71 1.00
CA ALA A 348 -1.36 -28.35 1.19
C ALA A 348 -1.08 -27.44 -0.02
N VAL A 349 0.13 -27.51 -0.60
CA VAL A 349 0.50 -26.75 -1.81
C VAL A 349 -0.38 -27.08 -3.00
N LEU A 350 -0.59 -28.36 -3.28
CA LEU A 350 -1.44 -28.81 -4.39
C LEU A 350 -2.90 -28.39 -4.19
N TYR A 351 -3.41 -28.50 -2.96
CA TYR A 351 -4.76 -28.06 -2.61
C TYR A 351 -4.97 -26.57 -2.88
N VAL A 352 -4.10 -25.70 -2.33
CA VAL A 352 -4.24 -24.25 -2.46
C VAL A 352 -4.12 -23.81 -3.92
N ASN A 353 -3.19 -24.39 -4.68
CA ASN A 353 -3.04 -24.12 -6.12
C ASN A 353 -4.28 -24.55 -6.93
N GLY A 354 -5.02 -25.57 -6.47
CA GLY A 354 -6.30 -25.95 -7.05
C GLY A 354 -6.30 -26.69 -8.37
N GLN A 355 -5.12 -26.87 -8.98
CA GLN A 355 -5.00 -27.48 -10.30
C GLN A 355 -5.09 -29.01 -10.25
N ASP A 356 -4.68 -29.63 -9.15
CA ASP A 356 -4.64 -31.08 -9.00
C ASP A 356 -5.01 -31.53 -7.58
N LEU A 357 -6.32 -31.56 -7.32
CA LEU A 357 -6.87 -32.02 -6.05
C LEU A 357 -6.62 -33.51 -5.79
N ARG A 358 -6.48 -34.33 -6.84
CA ARG A 358 -6.24 -35.77 -6.68
C ARG A 358 -4.83 -36.03 -6.13
N SER A 359 -3.82 -35.37 -6.67
CA SER A 359 -2.45 -35.46 -6.13
C SER A 359 -2.33 -34.86 -4.73
N SER A 360 -3.14 -33.84 -4.41
CA SER A 360 -3.26 -33.32 -3.05
C SER A 360 -3.79 -34.40 -2.09
N VAL A 361 -4.92 -35.04 -2.43
CA VAL A 361 -5.50 -36.13 -1.64
C VAL A 361 -4.47 -37.25 -1.43
N ASN A 362 -3.79 -37.69 -2.49
CA ASN A 362 -2.79 -38.76 -2.39
C ASN A 362 -1.64 -38.39 -1.44
N SER A 363 -1.14 -37.16 -1.54
CA SER A 363 -0.06 -36.67 -0.67
C SER A 363 -0.50 -36.61 0.80
N LEU A 364 -1.72 -36.12 1.07
CA LEU A 364 -2.27 -36.04 2.42
C LEU A 364 -2.62 -37.42 3.01
N ARG A 365 -3.11 -38.36 2.19
CA ARG A 365 -3.34 -39.76 2.59
C ARG A 365 -2.05 -40.45 3.01
N TYR A 366 -1.00 -40.26 2.21
CA TYR A 366 0.32 -40.79 2.56
C TYR A 366 0.82 -40.23 3.89
N ALA A 367 0.72 -38.91 4.08
CA ALA A 367 1.07 -38.27 5.35
C ALA A 367 0.23 -38.81 6.52
N PHE A 368 -1.07 -38.95 6.35
CA PHE A 368 -1.94 -39.50 7.39
C PHE A 368 -1.64 -40.96 7.71
N ASN A 369 -1.22 -41.76 6.72
CA ASN A 369 -0.79 -43.13 6.96
C ASN A 369 0.46 -43.21 7.84
N ARG A 370 1.36 -42.23 7.74
CA ARG A 370 2.56 -42.13 8.59
C ARG A 370 2.26 -41.64 10.01
N ASP A 371 1.16 -40.93 10.21
CA ASP A 371 0.68 -40.49 11.53
C ASP A 371 -0.85 -40.67 11.68
N PRO A 372 -1.34 -41.91 11.84
CA PRO A 372 -2.78 -42.21 11.78
C PRO A 372 -3.59 -41.68 12.97
N LYS A 373 -2.93 -41.14 14.00
CA LYS A 373 -3.58 -40.55 15.18
C LYS A 373 -3.79 -39.04 15.05
N ASN A 374 -3.34 -38.43 13.96
CA ASN A 374 -3.38 -37.00 13.77
C ASN A 374 -4.77 -36.51 13.33
N GLU A 375 -5.62 -36.20 14.31
CA GLU A 375 -6.98 -35.70 14.06
C GLU A 375 -7.01 -34.43 13.19
N LYS A 376 -6.02 -33.54 13.36
CA LYS A 376 -5.94 -32.29 12.59
C LYS A 376 -5.68 -32.57 11.12
N LEU A 377 -4.71 -33.44 10.82
CA LEU A 377 -4.41 -33.88 9.46
C LEU A 377 -5.59 -34.62 8.83
N LEU A 378 -6.28 -35.47 9.59
CA LEU A 378 -7.49 -36.16 9.11
C LEU A 378 -8.60 -35.18 8.74
N LYS A 379 -8.84 -34.13 9.55
CA LYS A 379 -9.84 -33.11 9.24
C LYS A 379 -9.50 -32.33 7.97
N LEU A 380 -8.24 -31.97 7.79
CA LEU A 380 -7.75 -31.34 6.55
C LEU A 380 -7.95 -32.29 5.35
N LEU A 381 -7.50 -33.54 5.46
CA LEU A 381 -7.63 -34.54 4.42
C LEU A 381 -9.10 -34.74 4.00
N ASN A 382 -10.00 -34.92 4.96
CA ASN A 382 -11.42 -35.13 4.69
C ASN A 382 -12.07 -33.92 4.03
N HIS A 383 -11.60 -32.71 4.32
CA HIS A 383 -12.04 -31.51 3.62
C HIS A 383 -11.62 -31.55 2.14
N VAL A 384 -10.34 -31.80 1.88
CA VAL A 384 -9.80 -31.88 0.51
C VAL A 384 -10.44 -33.03 -0.28
N GLU A 385 -10.66 -34.19 0.33
CA GLU A 385 -11.33 -35.33 -0.32
C GLU A 385 -12.76 -35.02 -0.76
N ARG A 386 -13.51 -34.26 0.05
CA ARG A 386 -14.87 -33.81 -0.33
C ARG A 386 -14.83 -32.83 -1.50
N GLU A 387 -13.93 -31.86 -1.49
CA GLU A 387 -13.78 -30.91 -2.60
C GLU A 387 -13.30 -31.61 -3.88
N ALA A 388 -12.47 -32.64 -3.74
CA ALA A 388 -12.00 -33.48 -4.84
C ALA A 388 -13.05 -34.47 -5.36
N GLY A 389 -14.22 -34.57 -4.73
CA GLY A 389 -15.29 -35.50 -5.13
C GLY A 389 -14.97 -36.97 -4.87
N VAL A 390 -14.11 -37.27 -3.89
CA VAL A 390 -13.73 -38.65 -3.57
C VAL A 390 -14.86 -39.34 -2.80
N SER A 391 -15.28 -40.51 -3.29
CA SER A 391 -16.41 -41.27 -2.72
C SER A 391 -16.11 -41.93 -1.37
N GLU A 392 -14.88 -42.38 -1.19
CA GLU A 392 -14.43 -43.07 0.03
C GLU A 392 -13.51 -42.14 0.83
N LEU A 393 -14.08 -41.51 1.87
CA LEU A 393 -13.34 -40.62 2.77
C LEU A 393 -12.47 -41.40 3.75
N SER A 394 -11.32 -40.81 4.09
CA SER A 394 -10.42 -41.34 5.11
C SER A 394 -11.05 -41.29 6.50
N ARG A 395 -10.76 -42.30 7.32
CA ARG A 395 -11.32 -42.44 8.68
C ARG A 395 -10.21 -42.75 9.67
N MET A 396 -10.48 -42.46 10.94
CA MET A 396 -9.57 -42.82 12.01
C MET A 396 -9.53 -44.36 12.14
N PRO A 397 -8.34 -44.97 12.27
CA PRO A 397 -8.22 -46.40 12.52
C PRO A 397 -8.95 -46.80 13.82
N GLU A 398 -9.74 -47.86 13.78
CA GLU A 398 -10.43 -48.43 14.96
C GLU A 398 -9.79 -49.77 15.34
N GLY A 399 -9.57 -50.00 16.64
CA GLY A 399 -9.09 -51.28 17.18
C GLY A 399 -7.80 -51.20 18.01
N PRO A 400 -7.42 -52.30 18.69
CA PRO A 400 -6.17 -52.40 19.46
C PRO A 400 -4.93 -52.44 18.57
N GLU A 401 -5.07 -52.93 17.33
CA GLU A 401 -4.07 -52.78 16.26
C GLU A 401 -4.53 -51.64 15.34
N ILE A 402 -3.60 -50.73 14.98
CA ILE A 402 -3.89 -49.59 14.11
C ILE A 402 -4.11 -50.12 12.69
N PHE A 403 -5.37 -50.38 12.33
CA PHE A 403 -5.74 -50.81 10.99
C PHE A 403 -5.93 -49.59 10.08
N THR A 404 -4.91 -49.26 9.29
CA THR A 404 -4.87 -48.04 8.48
C THR A 404 -5.79 -48.13 7.25
N PHE A 405 -5.99 -46.99 6.56
CA PHE A 405 -6.68 -46.98 5.27
C PHE A 405 -6.00 -47.91 4.24
N ILE A 406 -4.66 -47.97 4.25
CA ILE A 406 -3.91 -48.87 3.37
C ILE A 406 -4.15 -50.34 3.77
N ASP A 407 -4.16 -50.65 5.07
CA ASP A 407 -4.45 -52.00 5.55
C ASP A 407 -5.86 -52.45 5.15
N GLN A 408 -6.86 -51.56 5.26
CA GLN A 408 -8.22 -51.82 4.78
C GLN A 408 -8.24 -52.10 3.28
N LYS A 409 -7.55 -51.30 2.47
CA LYS A 409 -7.48 -51.51 1.01
C LYS A 409 -6.80 -52.83 0.66
N ILE A 410 -5.72 -53.20 1.36
CA ILE A 410 -5.04 -54.49 1.18
C ILE A 410 -5.97 -55.65 1.56
N TYR A 411 -6.70 -55.52 2.66
CA TYR A 411 -7.67 -56.53 3.11
C TYR A 411 -8.81 -56.68 2.10
N ASP A 412 -9.41 -55.58 1.65
CA ASP A 412 -10.48 -55.57 0.65
C ASP A 412 -10.00 -56.16 -0.68
N ALA A 413 -8.78 -55.83 -1.11
CA ALA A 413 -8.18 -56.37 -2.32
C ALA A 413 -8.02 -57.90 -2.20
N ARG A 414 -7.57 -58.39 -1.05
CA ARG A 414 -7.41 -59.82 -0.78
C ARG A 414 -8.75 -60.56 -0.68
N GLN A 415 -9.76 -59.97 -0.05
CA GLN A 415 -11.11 -60.52 -0.02
C GLN A 415 -11.71 -60.59 -1.43
N ALA A 416 -11.49 -59.57 -2.27
CA ALA A 416 -11.94 -59.59 -3.66
C ALA A 416 -11.30 -60.73 -4.48
N ILE A 417 -10.06 -61.13 -4.17
CA ILE A 417 -9.45 -62.34 -4.77
C ILE A 417 -10.23 -63.60 -4.39
N TYR A 418 -10.54 -63.78 -3.09
CA TYR A 418 -11.29 -64.94 -2.62
C TYR A 418 -12.72 -65.00 -3.20
N ASP A 419 -13.35 -63.84 -3.33
CA ASP A 419 -14.67 -63.67 -3.96
C ASP A 419 -14.66 -63.84 -5.49
N SER A 420 -13.50 -64.11 -6.11
CA SER A 420 -13.32 -64.16 -7.57
C SER A 420 -13.67 -62.84 -8.31
N LYS A 421 -13.60 -61.71 -7.60
CA LYS A 421 -13.83 -60.35 -8.14
C LYS A 421 -12.49 -59.70 -8.50
N TYR A 422 -11.78 -60.26 -9.47
CA TYR A 422 -10.39 -59.87 -9.78
C TYR A 422 -10.23 -58.42 -10.24
N ASP A 423 -11.19 -57.88 -11.00
CA ASP A 423 -11.19 -56.45 -11.39
C ASP A 423 -11.23 -55.51 -10.18
N LEU A 424 -11.99 -55.88 -9.14
CA LEU A 424 -12.07 -55.12 -7.91
C LEU A 424 -10.75 -55.24 -7.12
N ALA A 425 -10.16 -56.43 -7.07
CA ALA A 425 -8.86 -56.65 -6.44
C ALA A 425 -7.76 -55.81 -7.10
N LEU A 426 -7.72 -55.77 -8.44
CA LEU A 426 -6.78 -54.93 -9.20
C LEU A 426 -6.95 -53.44 -8.90
N ARG A 427 -8.20 -52.93 -8.88
CA ARG A 427 -8.48 -51.53 -8.54
C ARG A 427 -8.03 -51.19 -7.13
N ARG A 428 -8.33 -52.04 -6.15
CA ARG A 428 -7.94 -51.81 -4.74
C ARG A 428 -6.42 -51.89 -4.54
N ALA A 429 -5.74 -52.82 -5.20
CA ALA A 429 -4.28 -52.88 -5.18
C ALA A 429 -3.65 -51.67 -5.88
N ALA A 430 -4.23 -51.20 -6.99
CA ALA A 430 -3.78 -49.97 -7.66
C ALA A 430 -3.93 -48.74 -6.77
N ASP A 431 -5.06 -48.59 -6.05
CA ASP A 431 -5.27 -47.50 -5.07
C ASP A 431 -4.14 -47.45 -4.02
N VAL A 432 -3.65 -48.62 -3.57
CA VAL A 432 -2.52 -48.71 -2.64
C VAL A 432 -1.21 -48.32 -3.30
N LEU A 433 -0.95 -48.80 -4.52
CA LEU A 433 0.29 -48.49 -5.25
C LEU A 433 0.38 -47.04 -5.70
N ASP A 434 -0.75 -46.36 -5.88
CA ASP A 434 -0.80 -44.91 -6.11
C ASP A 434 -0.29 -44.11 -4.90
N LEU A 435 -0.43 -44.67 -3.68
CA LEU A 435 0.06 -44.08 -2.43
C LEU A 435 1.47 -44.56 -2.08
N GLU A 436 1.72 -45.88 -2.22
CA GLU A 436 2.96 -46.57 -1.89
C GLU A 436 3.42 -47.42 -3.08
N PRO A 437 4.17 -46.85 -4.05
CA PRO A 437 4.52 -47.52 -5.31
C PRO A 437 5.36 -48.80 -5.17
N GLN A 438 5.94 -49.02 -3.98
CA GLN A 438 6.78 -50.16 -3.62
C GLN A 438 6.11 -51.06 -2.56
N ASN A 439 4.79 -50.93 -2.32
CA ASN A 439 4.09 -51.76 -1.37
C ASN A 439 4.05 -53.23 -1.85
N LEU A 440 4.84 -54.08 -1.19
CA LEU A 440 4.99 -55.51 -1.52
C LEU A 440 3.65 -56.24 -1.53
N ARG A 441 2.81 -56.05 -0.51
CA ARG A 441 1.52 -56.74 -0.38
C ARG A 441 0.57 -56.40 -1.52
N ALA A 442 0.52 -55.14 -1.94
CA ALA A 442 -0.32 -54.71 -3.06
C ALA A 442 0.19 -55.25 -4.41
N LEU A 443 1.51 -55.26 -4.63
CA LEU A 443 2.11 -55.86 -5.82
C LEU A 443 1.83 -57.38 -5.88
N GLU A 444 1.95 -58.10 -4.77
CA GLU A 444 1.64 -59.53 -4.68
C GLU A 444 0.16 -59.83 -5.03
N ILE A 445 -0.77 -59.05 -4.48
CA ILE A 445 -2.21 -59.17 -4.75
C ILE A 445 -2.50 -58.84 -6.21
N MET A 446 -1.89 -57.77 -6.75
CA MET A 446 -2.06 -57.38 -8.16
C MET A 446 -1.53 -58.45 -9.12
N GLY A 447 -0.36 -59.04 -8.83
CA GLY A 447 0.20 -60.14 -9.62
C GLY A 447 -0.67 -61.40 -9.55
N SER A 448 -1.18 -61.75 -8.36
CA SER A 448 -2.12 -62.86 -8.16
C SER A 448 -3.44 -62.65 -8.90
N ALA A 449 -3.99 -61.44 -8.90
CA ALA A 449 -5.20 -61.11 -9.65
C ALA A 449 -4.99 -61.31 -11.16
N PHE A 450 -3.89 -60.80 -11.73
CA PHE A 450 -3.58 -61.01 -13.14
C PHE A 450 -3.40 -62.48 -13.51
N PHE A 451 -2.77 -63.27 -12.63
CA PHE A 451 -2.62 -64.70 -12.83
C PHE A 451 -3.98 -65.42 -12.89
N LEU A 452 -4.88 -65.11 -11.96
CA LEU A 452 -6.23 -65.69 -11.91
C LEU A 452 -7.14 -65.22 -13.05
N MET A 453 -6.84 -64.07 -13.66
CA MET A 453 -7.49 -63.58 -14.88
C MET A 453 -6.87 -64.15 -16.18
N GLU A 454 -5.94 -65.11 -16.08
CA GLU A 454 -5.18 -65.69 -17.19
C GLU A 454 -4.30 -64.68 -17.96
N GLU A 455 -4.09 -63.47 -17.42
CA GLU A 455 -3.20 -62.45 -18.00
C GLU A 455 -1.74 -62.68 -17.59
N LYS A 456 -1.20 -63.84 -17.98
CA LYS A 456 0.12 -64.36 -17.59
C LYS A 456 1.27 -63.35 -17.78
N ASP A 457 1.27 -62.59 -18.86
CA ASP A 457 2.31 -61.59 -19.13
C ASP A 457 2.28 -60.42 -18.13
N LYS A 458 1.09 -59.98 -17.72
CA LYS A 458 0.96 -58.89 -16.72
C LYS A 458 1.34 -59.40 -15.33
N ALA A 459 0.92 -60.61 -14.97
CA ALA A 459 1.31 -61.27 -13.72
C ALA A 459 2.84 -61.40 -13.62
N ARG A 460 3.49 -61.89 -14.69
CA ARG A 460 4.96 -62.02 -14.76
C ARG A 460 5.67 -60.69 -14.52
N ARG A 461 5.20 -59.59 -15.14
CA ARG A 461 5.80 -58.26 -14.94
C ARG A 461 5.68 -57.77 -13.50
N VAL A 462 4.49 -57.90 -12.90
CA VAL A 462 4.26 -57.42 -11.53
C VAL A 462 5.06 -58.25 -10.52
N TRP A 463 5.08 -59.57 -10.66
CA TRP A 463 5.83 -60.46 -9.78
C TRP A 463 7.36 -60.33 -9.92
N LYS A 464 7.88 -60.01 -11.10
CA LYS A 464 9.30 -59.63 -11.23
C LYS A 464 9.62 -58.39 -10.39
N LYS A 465 8.75 -57.39 -10.40
CA LYS A 465 8.91 -56.20 -9.56
C LYS A 465 8.86 -56.51 -8.06
N VAL A 466 8.07 -57.51 -7.64
CA VAL A 466 8.11 -58.01 -6.25
C VAL A 466 9.48 -58.60 -5.92
N LEU A 467 10.03 -59.46 -6.79
CA LEU A 467 11.36 -60.07 -6.57
C LEU A 467 12.52 -59.06 -6.66
N GLU A 468 12.35 -57.94 -7.36
CA GLU A 468 13.31 -56.83 -7.33
C GLU A 468 13.34 -56.14 -5.95
N LEU A 469 12.19 -56.04 -5.28
CA LEU A 469 12.05 -55.42 -3.95
C LEU A 469 12.33 -56.40 -2.81
N ASP A 470 11.98 -57.67 -2.98
CA ASP A 470 12.19 -58.77 -2.04
C ASP A 470 12.68 -60.03 -2.79
N PRO A 471 13.99 -60.17 -3.04
CA PRO A 471 14.55 -61.32 -3.73
C PRO A 471 14.35 -62.67 -3.01
N GLY A 472 14.02 -62.65 -1.72
CA GLY A 472 13.82 -63.84 -0.89
C GLY A 472 12.40 -64.41 -0.92
N ASN A 473 11.49 -63.81 -1.70
CA ASN A 473 10.09 -64.20 -1.72
C ASN A 473 9.86 -65.53 -2.47
N GLU A 474 9.97 -66.64 -1.75
CA GLU A 474 9.82 -67.99 -2.30
C GLU A 474 8.44 -68.25 -2.92
N ILE A 475 7.40 -67.62 -2.37
CA ILE A 475 6.02 -67.78 -2.83
C ILE A 475 5.89 -67.24 -4.27
N VAL A 476 6.31 -65.99 -4.50
CA VAL A 476 6.26 -65.36 -5.81
C VAL A 476 7.21 -66.04 -6.80
N ALA A 477 8.39 -66.46 -6.36
CA ALA A 477 9.33 -67.22 -7.19
C ALA A 477 8.73 -68.54 -7.69
N ASN A 478 7.95 -69.24 -6.85
CA ASN A 478 7.25 -70.46 -7.23
C ASN A 478 6.08 -70.18 -8.19
N PHE A 479 5.32 -69.10 -7.99
CA PHE A 479 4.26 -68.72 -8.94
C PHE A 479 4.79 -68.35 -10.32
N LEU A 480 5.96 -67.70 -10.40
CA LEU A 480 6.61 -67.40 -11.68
C LEU A 480 7.00 -68.67 -12.45
N LYS A 481 7.40 -69.74 -11.78
CA LYS A 481 7.71 -71.04 -12.41
C LYS A 481 6.47 -71.75 -12.96
N GLN A 482 5.27 -71.43 -12.47
CA GLN A 482 4.00 -71.99 -12.96
C GLN A 482 3.47 -71.26 -14.20
N LEU A 483 4.09 -70.13 -14.56
CA LEU A 483 3.75 -69.33 -15.75
C LEU A 483 4.55 -69.75 -16.99
N ASP A 484 5.63 -70.50 -16.81
CA ASP A 484 6.43 -71.15 -17.85
C ASP A 484 5.82 -72.51 -18.21
#